data_AF-A0A7Y3AC25-F1
#
_entry.id   AF-A0A7Y3AC25-F1
#
_cell.length_a   1.000
_cell.length_b   1.000
_cell.length_c   1.000
_cell.angle_alpha   90.00
_cell.angle_beta   90.00
_cell.angle_gamma   90.00
#
_symmetry.space_group_name_H-M   'P 1'
#
loop_
_entity.id
_entity.type
_entity.pdbx_description
1 polymer ?
#
loop_
_entity_poly.entity_id
_entity_poly.type
_entity_poly.pdbx_seq_one_letter_code
_entity_poly.pdbx_strand_id
1 'polypeptide(L)'
;MRLPLRNSLALIIVIAISLIVAIGAASGEEFIPPAPDSKTLSVNDGGPDGCDSSRFKCVMEGKAVLDKQTGLTWARNANILGMAVPYEEAAKLCEIIEIGGKNDWRLPTRDELIVLLDTSKSSPALPEGHPFTNVLVNVGNCDYWTCSECEGDSKSAWMVRMTSGTVMDSYKIMNAGIWPVRNDN
;
A
#
# COMPACT_ATOMS: atom_id res chain seq x y z
N MET A 1 -79.03 16.05 26.71
CA MET A 1 -78.39 17.23 27.33
C MET A 1 -76.89 17.11 27.06
N ARG A 2 -76.34 18.02 26.23
CA ARG A 2 -74.96 17.96 25.73
C ARG A 2 -73.97 18.34 26.85
N LEU A 3 -72.91 17.57 27.06
CA LEU A 3 -71.74 18.02 27.82
C LEU A 3 -70.64 18.48 26.84
N PRO A 4 -70.00 19.64 27.06
CA PRO A 4 -69.03 20.22 26.13
C PRO A 4 -67.60 19.71 26.39
N LEU A 5 -66.84 19.59 25.30
CA LEU A 5 -65.38 19.46 25.33
C LEU A 5 -64.75 20.69 25.99
N ARG A 6 -63.75 20.49 26.85
CA ARG A 6 -62.78 21.52 27.21
C ARG A 6 -61.37 20.95 27.17
N ASN A 7 -60.56 21.56 26.32
CA ASN A 7 -59.17 21.28 26.01
C ASN A 7 -58.29 21.11 27.26
N SER A 8 -57.42 20.10 27.25
CA SER A 8 -56.11 20.22 27.89
C SER A 8 -55.08 19.44 27.08
N LEU A 9 -54.07 20.18 26.63
CA LEU A 9 -52.93 19.75 25.83
C LEU A 9 -52.07 18.77 26.63
N ALA A 10 -51.82 17.58 26.07
CA ALA A 10 -50.65 16.77 26.41
C ALA A 10 -50.20 16.04 25.16
N LEU A 11 -49.44 16.77 24.33
CA LEU A 11 -48.77 16.25 23.14
C LEU A 11 -47.59 15.39 23.60
N ILE A 12 -47.81 14.09 23.80
CA ILE A 12 -46.71 13.15 24.06
C ILE A 12 -46.08 12.80 22.71
N ILE A 13 -45.10 13.60 22.28
CA ILE A 13 -44.21 13.23 21.18
C ILE A 13 -43.11 12.35 21.78
N VAL A 14 -43.24 11.03 21.66
CA VAL A 14 -42.13 10.11 21.91
C VAL A 14 -41.20 10.18 20.70
N ILE A 15 -40.17 11.02 20.76
CA ILE A 15 -39.11 11.02 19.75
C ILE A 15 -38.18 9.84 20.07
N ALA A 16 -38.44 8.70 19.42
CA ALA A 16 -37.49 7.61 19.37
C ALA A 16 -36.31 8.04 18.47
N ILE A 17 -35.24 8.56 19.07
CA ILE A 17 -33.97 8.81 18.38
C ILE A 17 -33.37 7.43 18.09
N SER A 18 -33.73 6.86 16.95
CA SER A 18 -33.05 5.69 16.40
C SER A 18 -31.70 6.16 15.88
N LEU A 19 -30.66 5.96 16.68
CA LEU A 19 -29.27 6.20 16.28
C LEU A 19 -28.91 5.09 15.28
N ILE A 20 -29.20 5.32 14.01
CA ILE A 20 -28.71 4.47 12.93
C ILE A 20 -27.21 4.74 12.85
N VAL A 21 -26.43 3.90 13.52
CA VAL A 21 -25.00 3.77 13.19
C VAL A 21 -24.97 3.11 11.83
N ALA A 22 -24.87 3.94 10.79
CA ALA A 22 -24.52 3.45 9.47
C ALA A 22 -23.11 2.87 9.59
N ILE A 23 -23.03 1.55 9.73
CA ILE A 23 -21.81 0.82 9.35
C ILE A 23 -21.79 0.98 7.84
N GLY A 24 -21.08 2.02 7.37
CA GLY A 24 -20.69 2.08 5.99
C GLY A 24 -19.83 0.85 5.75
N ALA A 25 -20.40 -0.18 5.15
CA ALA A 25 -19.59 -1.15 4.43
C ALA A 25 -18.84 -0.30 3.41
N ALA A 26 -17.54 -0.13 3.62
CA ALA A 26 -16.68 0.43 2.60
C ALA A 26 -16.96 -0.41 1.34
N SER A 27 -17.60 0.22 0.36
CA SER A 27 -17.71 -0.31 -0.99
C SER A 27 -16.31 -0.18 -1.59
N GLY A 28 -15.36 -0.95 -1.04
CA GLY A 28 -14.12 -1.21 -1.70
C GLY A 28 -14.48 -1.94 -2.97
N GLU A 29 -14.25 -1.32 -4.12
CA GLU A 29 -14.16 -2.09 -5.35
C GLU A 29 -13.23 -3.27 -5.05
N GLU A 30 -13.74 -4.48 -5.24
CA GLU A 30 -12.94 -5.68 -5.12
C GLU A 30 -11.85 -5.55 -6.19
N PHE A 31 -10.63 -5.18 -5.76
CA PHE A 31 -9.50 -5.07 -6.65
C PHE A 31 -9.23 -6.47 -7.20
N ILE A 32 -9.62 -6.69 -8.46
CA ILE A 32 -9.26 -7.89 -9.20
C ILE A 32 -7.81 -7.66 -9.65
N PRO A 33 -6.81 -8.32 -9.04
CA PRO A 33 -5.45 -8.21 -9.54
C PRO A 33 -5.45 -8.63 -11.02
N PRO A 34 -4.62 -7.98 -11.86
CA PRO A 34 -4.46 -8.46 -13.23
C PRO A 34 -4.14 -9.96 -13.21
N ALA A 35 -4.68 -10.69 -14.17
CA ALA A 35 -4.53 -12.15 -14.27
C ALA A 35 -3.05 -12.58 -14.05
N PRO A 36 -2.78 -13.77 -13.49
CA PRO A 36 -1.44 -14.18 -13.04
C PRO A 36 -0.34 -14.20 -14.13
N ASP A 37 -0.69 -13.94 -15.38
CA ASP A 37 0.09 -14.37 -16.52
C ASP A 37 0.76 -13.16 -17.19
N SER A 38 1.97 -12.79 -16.73
CA SER A 38 3.06 -12.15 -17.53
C SER A 38 4.21 -11.57 -16.67
N LYS A 39 4.14 -11.60 -15.33
CA LYS A 39 5.17 -10.97 -14.47
C LYS A 39 6.32 -11.90 -14.07
N THR A 40 6.25 -13.17 -14.46
CA THR A 40 7.30 -14.17 -14.21
C THR A 40 8.54 -13.85 -15.03
N LEU A 41 9.69 -13.68 -14.37
CA LEU A 41 11.00 -13.68 -15.03
C LEU A 41 11.27 -15.06 -15.62
N SER A 42 11.95 -15.13 -16.76
CA SER A 42 12.36 -16.43 -17.30
C SER A 42 13.36 -17.11 -16.37
N VAL A 43 13.43 -18.46 -16.41
CA VAL A 43 14.35 -19.21 -15.55
C VAL A 43 15.79 -18.76 -15.83
N ASN A 44 16.54 -18.40 -14.77
CA ASN A 44 17.89 -17.82 -14.83
C ASN A 44 17.99 -16.47 -15.55
N ASP A 45 16.91 -15.69 -15.58
CA ASP A 45 16.94 -14.32 -16.10
C ASP A 45 17.62 -13.38 -15.09
N GLY A 46 18.90 -13.11 -15.33
CA GLY A 46 19.71 -12.20 -14.53
C GLY A 46 20.95 -12.83 -13.94
N GLY A 47 21.76 -11.99 -13.29
CA GLY A 47 22.92 -12.38 -12.52
C GLY A 47 22.55 -13.06 -11.20
N PRO A 48 23.55 -13.60 -10.48
CA PRO A 48 23.35 -14.32 -9.22
C PRO A 48 22.65 -13.52 -8.12
N ASP A 49 22.67 -12.19 -8.22
CA ASP A 49 22.07 -11.27 -7.26
C ASP A 49 20.75 -10.64 -7.75
N GLY A 50 20.18 -11.21 -8.83
CA GLY A 50 18.94 -10.79 -9.48
C GLY A 50 19.05 -9.53 -10.35
N CYS A 51 20.24 -8.93 -10.40
CA CYS A 51 20.53 -7.78 -11.26
C CYS A 51 20.70 -8.22 -12.72
N ASP A 52 20.63 -7.28 -13.65
CA ASP A 52 20.85 -7.51 -15.08
C ASP A 52 19.93 -8.58 -15.72
N SER A 53 18.72 -8.75 -15.17
CA SER A 53 17.66 -9.54 -15.77
C SER A 53 16.95 -8.77 -16.89
N SER A 54 16.05 -9.41 -17.64
CA SER A 54 15.24 -8.78 -18.68
C SER A 54 14.39 -7.62 -18.14
N ARG A 55 14.02 -7.66 -16.86
CA ARG A 55 13.24 -6.62 -16.17
C ARG A 55 14.07 -5.71 -15.28
N PHE A 56 14.95 -6.27 -14.44
CA PHE A 56 15.60 -5.49 -13.38
C PHE A 56 17.07 -5.22 -13.68
N LYS A 57 17.48 -3.96 -13.47
CA LYS A 57 18.87 -3.54 -13.53
C LYS A 57 19.25 -2.87 -12.22
N CYS A 58 20.29 -3.34 -11.56
CA CYS A 58 20.79 -2.67 -10.37
C CYS A 58 21.57 -1.42 -10.75
N VAL A 59 21.32 -0.34 -10.01
CA VAL A 59 21.88 0.99 -10.25
C VAL A 59 22.39 1.58 -8.93
N MET A 60 23.10 2.71 -9.01
CA MET A 60 23.66 3.41 -7.86
C MET A 60 24.50 2.48 -6.97
N GLU A 61 25.46 1.79 -7.58
CA GLU A 61 26.34 0.82 -6.90
C GLU A 61 25.56 -0.28 -6.16
N GLY A 62 24.43 -0.69 -6.74
CA GLY A 62 23.56 -1.73 -6.18
C GLY A 62 22.71 -1.27 -5.00
N LYS A 63 22.59 0.04 -4.73
CA LYS A 63 21.67 0.57 -3.72
C LYS A 63 20.22 0.66 -4.20
N ALA A 64 20.02 0.67 -5.52
CA ALA A 64 18.71 0.78 -6.13
C ALA A 64 18.55 -0.17 -7.33
N VAL A 65 17.31 -0.36 -7.77
CA VAL A 65 16.91 -1.25 -8.85
C VAL A 65 16.02 -0.50 -9.81
N LEU A 66 16.46 -0.34 -11.05
CA LEU A 66 15.62 0.11 -12.16
C LEU A 66 14.75 -1.05 -12.64
N ASP A 67 13.43 -0.87 -12.57
CA ASP A 67 12.46 -1.73 -13.23
C ASP A 67 12.27 -1.23 -14.67
N LYS A 68 12.91 -1.92 -15.63
CA LYS A 68 12.88 -1.56 -17.05
C LYS A 68 11.49 -1.62 -17.68
N GLN A 69 10.55 -2.33 -17.06
CA GLN A 69 9.17 -2.41 -17.54
C GLN A 69 8.40 -1.11 -17.27
N THR A 70 8.66 -0.47 -16.12
CA THR A 70 7.93 0.71 -15.66
C THR A 70 8.73 2.00 -15.80
N GLY A 71 10.06 1.90 -15.93
CA GLY A 71 10.96 3.05 -15.88
C GLY A 71 11.11 3.63 -14.47
N LEU A 72 10.65 2.92 -13.43
CA LEU A 72 10.78 3.35 -12.04
C LEU A 72 12.03 2.76 -11.41
N THR A 73 12.68 3.55 -10.56
CA THR A 73 13.80 3.07 -9.76
C THR A 73 13.38 2.92 -8.30
N TRP A 74 13.65 1.76 -7.74
CA TRP A 74 13.24 1.32 -6.41
C TRP A 74 14.45 1.19 -5.50
N ALA A 75 14.29 1.46 -4.21
CA ALA A 75 15.28 1.08 -3.22
C ALA A 75 15.53 -0.43 -3.27
N ARG A 76 16.80 -0.87 -3.34
CA ARG A 76 17.11 -2.32 -3.37
C ARG A 76 16.84 -2.96 -2.01
N ASN A 77 17.21 -2.26 -0.93
CA ASN A 77 16.84 -2.64 0.43
C ASN A 77 15.39 -2.17 0.69
N ALA A 78 14.46 -3.11 0.62
CA ALA A 78 13.04 -2.88 0.81
C ALA A 78 12.66 -2.64 2.29
N ASN A 79 13.60 -2.74 3.24
CA ASN A 79 13.39 -2.36 4.63
C ASN A 79 14.48 -1.36 5.05
N ILE A 80 14.56 -0.25 4.32
CA ILE A 80 15.65 0.74 4.47
C ILE A 80 15.70 1.37 5.87
N LEU A 81 14.55 1.54 6.53
CA LEU A 81 14.48 2.08 7.89
C LEU A 81 14.75 1.02 8.97
N GLY A 82 14.59 -0.26 8.65
CA GLY A 82 14.63 -1.34 9.65
C GLY A 82 13.41 -1.38 10.59
N MET A 83 12.44 -0.47 10.42
CA MET A 83 11.26 -0.35 11.27
C MET A 83 10.04 0.13 10.48
N ALA A 84 8.86 -0.19 11.01
CA ALA A 84 7.57 0.28 10.50
C ALA A 84 7.16 1.58 11.24
N VAL A 85 6.56 2.52 10.53
CA VAL A 85 6.21 3.86 11.05
C VAL A 85 4.80 4.29 10.62
N PRO A 86 4.19 5.29 11.30
CA PRO A 86 2.94 5.92 10.87
C PRO A 86 3.05 6.57 9.50
N TYR A 87 1.92 6.68 8.79
CA TYR A 87 1.88 7.18 7.40
C TYR A 87 2.52 8.56 7.23
N GLU A 88 2.20 9.50 8.12
CA GLU A 88 2.73 10.88 8.03
C GLU A 88 4.25 10.95 8.23
N GLU A 89 4.80 10.01 9.01
CA GLU A 89 6.24 9.87 9.19
C GLU A 89 6.87 9.17 7.98
N ALA A 90 6.23 8.12 7.46
CA ALA A 90 6.63 7.43 6.24
C ALA A 90 6.79 8.39 5.04
N ALA A 91 5.79 9.24 4.80
CA ALA A 91 5.81 10.21 3.71
C ALA A 91 7.01 11.18 3.84
N LYS A 92 7.22 11.75 5.03
CA LYS A 92 8.34 12.67 5.30
C LYS A 92 9.70 11.98 5.19
N LEU A 93 9.81 10.74 5.68
CA LEU A 93 11.06 9.99 5.63
C LEU A 93 11.47 9.69 4.18
N CYS A 94 10.50 9.35 3.31
CA CYS A 94 10.80 9.18 1.89
C CYS A 94 11.33 10.45 1.22
N GLU A 95 10.86 11.64 1.62
CA GLU A 95 11.31 12.91 1.03
C GLU A 95 12.73 13.34 1.46
N ILE A 96 13.23 12.83 2.59
CA ILE A 96 14.54 13.22 3.14
C ILE A 96 15.60 12.12 3.04
N ILE A 97 15.20 10.88 2.73
CA ILE A 97 16.14 9.76 2.68
C ILE A 97 17.07 9.90 1.47
N GLU A 98 18.35 9.64 1.70
CA GLU A 98 19.34 9.54 0.64
C GLU A 98 19.66 8.07 0.36
N ILE A 99 19.43 7.63 -0.87
CA ILE A 99 19.77 6.28 -1.33
C ILE A 99 20.56 6.42 -2.62
N GLY A 100 21.79 5.90 -2.61
CA GLY A 100 22.62 5.91 -3.82
C GLY A 100 23.00 7.32 -4.32
N GLY A 101 23.16 8.29 -3.42
CA GLY A 101 23.48 9.68 -3.76
C GLY A 101 22.29 10.50 -4.27
N LYS A 102 21.07 10.04 -4.04
CA LYS A 102 19.83 10.65 -4.52
C LYS A 102 18.83 10.84 -3.40
N ASN A 103 18.09 11.95 -3.42
CA ASN A 103 17.16 12.39 -2.37
C ASN A 103 15.74 12.69 -2.90
N ASP A 104 15.46 12.41 -4.16
CA ASP A 104 14.16 12.58 -4.82
C ASP A 104 13.29 11.32 -4.73
N TRP A 105 13.32 10.67 -3.57
CA TRP A 105 12.53 9.48 -3.28
C TRP A 105 11.14 9.85 -2.78
N ARG A 106 10.18 8.96 -3.02
CA ARG A 106 8.79 9.10 -2.56
C ARG A 106 8.22 7.76 -2.16
N LEU A 107 7.10 7.79 -1.44
CA LEU A 107 6.23 6.63 -1.34
C LEU A 107 5.71 6.24 -2.74
N PRO A 108 5.58 4.94 -3.04
CA PRO A 108 4.97 4.49 -4.27
C PRO A 108 3.47 4.73 -4.23
N THR A 109 2.88 4.92 -5.39
CA THR A 109 1.43 4.75 -5.52
C THR A 109 1.09 3.26 -5.40
N ARG A 110 -0.17 2.97 -5.07
CA ARG A 110 -0.70 1.62 -5.02
C ARG A 110 -0.41 0.85 -6.31
N ASP A 111 -0.69 1.47 -7.45
CA ASP A 111 -0.59 0.81 -8.75
C ASP A 111 0.87 0.52 -9.11
N GLU A 112 1.81 1.41 -8.79
CA GLU A 112 3.24 1.18 -9.00
C GLU A 112 3.76 -0.01 -8.20
N LEU A 113 3.38 -0.10 -6.92
CA LEU A 113 3.83 -1.20 -6.06
C LEU A 113 3.22 -2.54 -6.48
N ILE A 114 1.96 -2.54 -6.94
CA ILE A 114 1.30 -3.74 -7.47
C ILE A 114 1.98 -4.26 -8.74
N VAL A 115 2.55 -3.38 -9.58
CA VAL A 115 3.26 -3.83 -10.79
C VAL A 115 4.48 -4.69 -10.46
N LEU A 116 5.10 -4.54 -9.28
CA LEU A 116 6.17 -5.45 -8.83
C LEU A 116 5.70 -6.86 -8.50
N LEU A 117 4.43 -7.03 -8.10
CA LEU A 117 3.95 -8.28 -7.52
C LEU A 117 3.83 -9.42 -8.52
N ASP A 118 4.23 -10.62 -8.10
CA ASP A 118 3.85 -11.89 -8.70
C ASP A 118 2.96 -12.65 -7.70
N THR A 119 1.65 -12.63 -7.94
CA THR A 119 0.65 -13.20 -7.02
C THR A 119 0.60 -14.73 -7.06
N SER A 120 1.33 -15.38 -7.97
CA SER A 120 1.58 -16.82 -7.92
C SER A 120 2.63 -17.22 -6.87
N LYS A 121 3.39 -16.23 -6.38
CA LYS A 121 4.42 -16.38 -5.34
C LYS A 121 3.90 -15.85 -4.00
N SER A 122 4.54 -16.28 -2.93
CA SER A 122 4.23 -15.85 -1.57
C SER A 122 5.51 -15.76 -0.75
N SER A 123 5.61 -14.75 0.12
CA SER A 123 6.73 -14.56 1.05
C SER A 123 8.13 -14.59 0.39
N PRO A 124 8.45 -13.64 -0.51
CA PRO A 124 7.60 -12.55 -0.98
C PRO A 124 6.80 -12.90 -2.24
N ALA A 125 5.69 -12.19 -2.46
CA ALA A 125 4.90 -12.19 -3.69
C ALA A 125 5.60 -11.35 -4.78
N LEU A 126 6.82 -11.74 -5.14
CA LEU A 126 7.66 -11.10 -6.15
C LEU A 126 8.16 -12.16 -7.14
N PRO A 127 8.48 -11.77 -8.38
CA PRO A 127 9.07 -12.67 -9.36
C PRO A 127 10.34 -13.34 -8.81
N GLU A 128 10.47 -14.64 -9.05
CA GLU A 128 11.66 -15.38 -8.65
C GLU A 128 12.91 -14.79 -9.32
N GLY A 129 14.01 -14.68 -8.57
CA GLY A 129 15.23 -14.03 -9.04
C GLY A 129 15.20 -12.50 -8.98
N HIS A 130 14.22 -11.88 -8.32
CA HIS A 130 14.23 -10.43 -8.09
C HIS A 130 15.50 -9.96 -7.34
N PRO A 131 16.01 -8.73 -7.60
CA PRO A 131 17.21 -8.22 -6.92
C PRO A 131 16.95 -7.57 -5.55
N PHE A 132 15.69 -7.45 -5.13
CA PHE A 132 15.30 -6.79 -3.89
C PHE A 132 15.73 -7.57 -2.65
N THR A 133 16.18 -6.85 -1.63
CA THR A 133 16.66 -7.41 -0.36
C THR A 133 15.83 -6.90 0.81
N ASN A 134 15.80 -7.68 1.90
CA ASN A 134 15.05 -7.37 3.12
C ASN A 134 13.58 -7.01 2.88
N VAL A 135 12.92 -7.69 1.94
CA VAL A 135 11.48 -7.53 1.72
C VAL A 135 10.75 -7.96 2.99
N LEU A 136 9.83 -7.10 3.46
CA LEU A 136 9.03 -7.35 4.65
C LEU A 136 8.06 -8.52 4.40
N VAL A 137 8.32 -9.67 5.02
CA VAL A 137 7.51 -10.90 4.85
C VAL A 137 7.10 -11.54 6.18
N ASN A 138 7.44 -10.94 7.30
CA ASN A 138 7.10 -11.48 8.62
C ASN A 138 5.69 -11.04 9.03
N VAL A 139 4.93 -11.90 9.70
CA VAL A 139 3.58 -11.54 10.18
C VAL A 139 3.67 -10.33 11.11
N GLY A 140 2.85 -9.30 10.84
CA GLY A 140 2.88 -8.02 11.55
C GLY A 140 3.97 -7.05 11.09
N ASN A 141 4.81 -7.45 10.14
CA ASN A 141 5.83 -6.64 9.49
C ASN A 141 6.01 -7.10 8.04
N CYS A 142 4.93 -6.97 7.25
CA CYS A 142 4.86 -7.43 5.86
C CYS A 142 4.13 -6.47 4.92
N ASP A 143 3.76 -5.29 5.42
CA ASP A 143 2.90 -4.33 4.74
C ASP A 143 3.68 -3.05 4.46
N TYR A 144 3.47 -2.44 3.29
CA TYR A 144 4.11 -1.21 2.85
C TYR A 144 3.09 -0.12 2.59
N TRP A 145 3.34 1.09 3.10
CA TRP A 145 2.53 2.26 2.79
C TRP A 145 2.62 2.64 1.31
N THR A 146 1.53 3.17 0.78
CA THR A 146 1.46 3.78 -0.55
C THR A 146 0.86 5.19 -0.44
N CYS A 147 1.20 6.10 -1.35
CA CYS A 147 0.69 7.47 -1.35
C CYS A 147 -0.66 7.63 -2.06
N SER A 148 -1.31 6.54 -2.48
CA SER A 148 -2.62 6.59 -3.12
C SER A 148 -3.71 6.99 -2.10
N GLU A 149 -4.63 7.83 -2.53
CA GLU A 149 -5.75 8.28 -1.69
C GLU A 149 -6.76 7.16 -1.45
N CYS A 150 -7.27 7.07 -0.21
CA CYS A 150 -8.47 6.28 0.10
C CYS A 150 -9.70 7.17 -0.11
N GLU A 151 -10.43 6.96 -1.21
CA GLU A 151 -11.62 7.74 -1.52
C GLU A 151 -12.63 7.70 -0.37
N GLY A 152 -13.05 8.88 0.11
CA GLY A 152 -14.02 9.01 1.19
C GLY A 152 -13.47 8.80 2.61
N ASP A 153 -12.18 8.45 2.79
CA ASP A 153 -11.56 8.32 4.11
C ASP A 153 -10.15 8.95 4.18
N SER A 154 -10.07 10.17 4.72
CA SER A 154 -8.80 10.87 4.90
C SER A 154 -7.93 10.32 6.03
N LYS A 155 -8.48 9.45 6.90
CA LYS A 155 -7.78 8.84 8.04
C LYS A 155 -7.09 7.54 7.67
N SER A 156 -7.36 6.99 6.50
CA SER A 156 -6.80 5.73 6.02
C SER A 156 -5.89 5.96 4.82
N ALA A 157 -5.00 5.00 4.58
CA ALA A 157 -4.13 4.95 3.42
C ALA A 157 -4.02 3.50 2.93
N TRP A 158 -3.77 3.34 1.63
CA TRP A 158 -3.54 2.04 1.02
C TRP A 158 -2.17 1.47 1.41
N MET A 159 -2.14 0.17 1.61
CA MET A 159 -0.96 -0.65 1.85
C MET A 159 -0.93 -1.84 0.89
N VAL A 160 0.27 -2.34 0.63
CA VAL A 160 0.47 -3.61 -0.08
C VAL A 160 1.20 -4.60 0.81
N ARG A 161 0.62 -5.79 0.93
CA ARG A 161 1.14 -6.89 1.72
C ARG A 161 1.98 -7.83 0.86
N MET A 162 3.28 -7.93 1.16
CA MET A 162 4.20 -8.74 0.35
C MET A 162 4.16 -10.24 0.63
N THR A 163 3.57 -10.70 1.75
CA THR A 163 3.42 -12.14 2.00
C THR A 163 2.47 -12.81 1.01
N SER A 164 1.44 -12.08 0.56
CA SER A 164 0.36 -12.60 -0.29
C SER A 164 0.13 -11.79 -1.58
N GLY A 165 0.80 -10.66 -1.75
CA GLY A 165 0.56 -9.75 -2.88
C GLY A 165 -0.81 -9.10 -2.84
N THR A 166 -1.36 -8.86 -1.65
CA THR A 166 -2.70 -8.29 -1.47
C THR A 166 -2.64 -6.79 -1.20
N VAL A 167 -3.70 -6.11 -1.62
CA VAL A 167 -3.91 -4.68 -1.38
C VAL A 167 -4.93 -4.53 -0.25
N MET A 168 -4.68 -3.62 0.67
CA MET A 168 -5.58 -3.31 1.78
C MET A 168 -5.41 -1.88 2.23
N ASP A 169 -6.37 -1.36 2.98
CA ASP A 169 -6.26 -0.06 3.65
C ASP A 169 -6.02 -0.24 5.15
N SER A 170 -5.48 0.79 5.78
CA SER A 170 -5.37 0.89 7.23
C SER A 170 -5.36 2.34 7.67
N TYR A 171 -5.74 2.58 8.93
CA TYR A 171 -5.62 3.89 9.54
C TYR A 171 -4.17 4.37 9.51
N LYS A 172 -3.97 5.64 9.17
CA LYS A 172 -2.67 6.34 9.07
C LYS A 172 -1.86 6.36 10.37
N ILE A 173 -2.50 6.07 11.50
CA ILE A 173 -1.85 5.94 12.83
C ILE A 173 -1.18 4.58 13.05
N MET A 174 -1.48 3.58 12.21
CA MET A 174 -0.86 2.26 12.28
C MET A 174 0.55 2.30 11.70
N ASN A 175 1.33 1.26 11.93
CA ASN A 175 2.70 1.16 11.43
C ASN A 175 2.77 0.25 10.20
N ALA A 176 3.42 0.72 9.15
CA ALA A 176 3.81 -0.10 8.00
C ALA A 176 5.22 0.32 7.51
N GLY A 177 5.83 -0.52 6.68
CA GLY A 177 7.13 -0.22 6.10
C GLY A 177 7.06 0.85 5.00
N ILE A 178 8.23 1.36 4.61
CA ILE A 178 8.37 2.19 3.41
C ILE A 178 9.21 1.44 2.38
N TRP A 179 8.80 1.54 1.12
CA TRP A 179 9.59 1.07 -0.02
C TRP A 179 9.77 2.21 -1.01
N PRO A 180 10.82 3.03 -0.84
CA PRO A 180 10.97 4.22 -1.63
C PRO A 180 11.10 3.91 -3.13
N VAL A 181 10.39 4.68 -3.93
CA VAL A 181 10.46 4.69 -5.40
C VAL A 181 10.78 6.10 -5.87
N ARG A 182 11.37 6.20 -7.06
CA ARG A 182 11.63 7.45 -7.76
C ARG A 182 11.38 7.28 -9.25
N ASN A 183 11.14 8.40 -9.92
CA ASN A 183 11.14 8.44 -11.38
C ASN A 183 12.60 8.37 -11.88
N ASP A 184 12.83 7.68 -12.99
CA ASP A 184 14.10 7.79 -13.71
C ASP A 184 14.05 9.07 -14.56
N ASN A 185 15.03 9.97 -14.37
CA ASN A 185 15.14 11.26 -15.08
C ASN A 185 16.13 11.13 -16.24
#